data_AF-Q6ATR3-F1
#
_entry.id   AF-Q6ATR3-F1
#
_cell.length_a   1.000
_cell.length_b   1.000
_cell.length_c   1.000
_cell.angle_alpha   90.00
_cell.angle_beta   90.00
_cell.angle_gamma   90.00
#
_symmetry.space_group_name_H-M   'P 1'
#
loop_
_entity.id
_entity.type
_entity.pdbx_description
1 polymer ?
#
loop_
_entity_poly.entity_id
_entity_poly.type
_entity_poly.pdbx_seq_one_letter_code
_entity_poly.pdbx_strand_id
1 'polypeptide(L)' 'MCDLVARTGRHQQRYEDGRRLVAGCIPFRYRTSNDETSDDEPKKIVEVLMINSQSGPGLLFPKVMFPSELESRNT' A
#
# COMPACT_ATOMS: atom_id res chain seq x y z
N MET A 1 23.67 -28.16 -11.81
CA MET A 1 22.94 -26.88 -11.89
C MET A 1 22.01 -26.83 -10.69
N CYS A 2 22.30 -26.01 -9.67
CA CYS A 2 21.34 -25.80 -8.58
C CYS A 2 20.36 -24.72 -9.04
N ASP A 3 19.18 -25.13 -9.48
CA ASP A 3 18.11 -24.17 -9.74
C ASP A 3 17.73 -23.50 -8.43
N LEU A 4 17.98 -22.19 -8.36
CA LEU A 4 17.42 -21.33 -7.33
C LEU A 4 15.90 -21.36 -7.53
N VAL A 5 15.22 -22.29 -6.85
CA VAL A 5 13.76 -22.32 -6.83
C VAL A 5 13.29 -21.00 -6.24
N ALA A 6 12.79 -20.12 -7.11
CA ALA A 6 12.22 -18.87 -6.67
C ALA A 6 11.04 -19.17 -5.72
N ARG A 7 10.85 -18.32 -4.71
CA ARG A 7 9.62 -18.29 -3.90
C ARG A 7 8.40 -18.42 -4.81
N THR A 8 7.41 -19.21 -4.39
CA THR A 8 6.17 -19.45 -5.16
C THR A 8 5.53 -18.12 -5.59
N GLY A 9 4.95 -18.09 -6.79
CA GLY A 9 4.29 -16.90 -7.34
C GLY A 9 5.20 -15.86 -8.01
N ARG A 10 6.53 -16.06 -8.09
CA ARG A 10 7.43 -15.11 -8.81
C ARG A 10 7.05 -14.92 -10.30
N HIS A 11 6.55 -15.96 -10.95
CA HIS A 11 6.09 -15.91 -12.34
C HIS A 11 4.79 -15.10 -12.52
N GLN A 12 4.03 -14.89 -11.45
CA GLN A 12 2.79 -14.12 -11.47
C GLN A 12 3.03 -12.62 -11.25
N GLN A 13 4.24 -12.21 -10.83
CA GLN A 13 4.52 -10.80 -10.56
C GLN A 13 4.81 -10.07 -11.87
N ARG A 14 4.28 -8.86 -12.01
CA ARG A 14 4.54 -8.03 -13.18
C ARG A 14 5.88 -7.29 -13.07
N TYR A 15 6.62 -7.25 -14.17
CA TYR A 15 7.86 -6.48 -14.31
C TYR A 15 7.78 -5.58 -15.56
N GLU A 16 8.40 -4.42 -15.47
CA GLU A 16 8.57 -3.46 -16.57
C GLU A 16 10.02 -2.97 -16.53
N ASP A 17 10.73 -3.05 -17.66
CA ASP A 17 12.17 -2.72 -17.76
C ASP A 17 13.05 -3.33 -16.65
N GLY A 18 12.79 -4.61 -16.33
CA GLY A 18 13.50 -5.35 -15.28
C GLY A 18 13.14 -4.96 -13.84
N ARG A 19 12.15 -4.08 -13.63
CA ARG A 19 11.70 -3.63 -12.30
C ARG A 19 10.35 -4.24 -11.96
N ARG A 20 10.18 -4.69 -10.71
CA ARG A 20 8.91 -5.25 -10.25
C ARG A 20 7.88 -4.14 -10.03
N LEU A 21 6.72 -4.29 -10.65
CA LEU A 21 5.59 -3.40 -10.47
C LEU A 21 4.83 -3.75 -9.19
N VAL A 22 4.48 -2.71 -8.43
CA VAL A 22 3.81 -2.84 -7.13
C VAL A 22 2.90 -1.66 -6.91
N ALA A 23 1.63 -1.87 -6.64
CA ALA A 23 0.70 -0.81 -6.27
C ALA A 23 0.59 -0.67 -4.76
N GLY A 24 0.21 0.52 -4.31
CA GLY A 24 -0.14 0.76 -2.92
C GLY A 24 -1.19 1.84 -2.82
N CYS A 25 -1.63 2.11 -1.61
CA CYS A 25 -2.58 3.18 -1.33
C CYS A 25 -2.19 3.92 -0.06
N ILE A 26 -2.65 5.17 0.06
CA ILE A 26 -2.64 5.92 1.33
C ILE A 26 -4.10 5.96 1.80
N PRO A 27 -4.55 4.97 2.59
CA PRO A 27 -5.89 5.01 3.16
C PRO A 27 -5.98 6.16 4.16
N PHE A 28 -7.00 7.00 4.02
CA PHE A 28 -7.20 8.15 4.90
C PHE A 28 -8.67 8.31 5.28
N ARG A 29 -8.92 9.01 6.38
CA ARG A 29 -10.23 9.53 6.76
C ARG A 29 -10.10 10.94 7.33
N TYR A 30 -11.16 11.72 7.22
CA TYR A 30 -11.26 13.00 7.93
C TYR A 30 -11.86 12.79 9.30
N ARG A 31 -11.31 13.47 10.30
CA ARG A 31 -11.87 13.59 11.62
C ARG A 31 -12.06 15.07 11.93
N THR A 32 -13.27 15.44 12.32
CA THR A 32 -13.52 16.77 12.86
C THR A 32 -13.08 16.77 14.32
N SER A 33 -12.14 17.66 14.68
CA SER A 33 -11.86 17.94 16.08
C SER A 33 -12.79 19.04 16.54
N ASN A 34 -13.80 18.69 17.31
CA ASN A 34 -14.54 19.64 18.12
C ASN A 34 -13.72 19.83 19.39
N ASP A 35 -12.73 20.71 19.36
CA ASP A 35 -12.11 21.18 20.59
C ASP A 35 -13.07 22.22 21.18
N GLU A 36 -13.89 21.81 22.14
CA GLU A 36 -14.92 22.66 22.74
C GLU A 36 -14.34 23.85 23.54
N THR A 37 -13.00 23.99 23.58
CA THR A 37 -12.31 25.06 24.31
C THR A 37 -11.77 26.20 23.45
N SER A 38 -11.89 26.14 22.13
CA SER A 38 -11.48 27.23 21.23
C SER A 38 -12.63 27.66 20.32
N ASP A 39 -12.89 28.97 20.25
CA ASP A 39 -13.85 29.64 19.34
C ASP A 39 -13.41 29.57 17.85
N ASP A 40 -12.57 28.58 17.51
CA ASP A 40 -12.01 28.34 16.19
C ASP A 40 -12.94 27.42 15.37
N GLU A 41 -13.09 27.71 14.08
CA GLU A 41 -13.79 26.84 13.12
C GLU A 41 -13.32 25.38 13.24
N PRO A 42 -14.23 24.40 13.11
CA PRO A 42 -13.92 22.99 13.30
C PRO A 42 -12.74 22.55 12.43
N LYS A 43 -11.61 22.23 13.06
CA LYS A 43 -10.40 21.79 12.36
C LYS A 43 -10.63 20.37 11.81
N LYS A 44 -10.45 20.21 10.50
CA LYS A 44 -10.46 18.90 9.84
C LYS A 44 -9.07 18.28 9.92
N ILE A 45 -8.94 17.23 10.72
CA ILE A 45 -7.72 16.43 10.84
C ILE A 45 -7.78 15.29 9.82
N VAL A 46 -6.68 15.11 9.06
CA VAL A 46 -6.53 13.93 8.19
C VAL A 46 -5.81 12.84 8.99
N GLU A 47 -6.50 11.72 9.19
CA GLU A 47 -5.89 10.52 9.76
C GLU A 47 -5.54 9.56 8.61
N VAL A 48 -4.32 9.03 8.62
CA VAL A 48 -3.86 8.02 7.64
C VAL A 48 -3.65 6.67 8.32
N LEU A 49 -4.02 5.59 7.64
CA LEU A 49 -3.79 4.24 8.13
C LEU A 49 -2.43 3.73 7.65
N MET A 50 -1.62 3.29 8.60
CA MET A 50 -0.37 2.57 8.37
C MET A 50 -0.47 1.16 8.95
N ILE A 51 0.32 0.23 8.41
CA ILE A 51 0.41 -1.17 8.85
C ILE A 51 1.84 -1.47 9.31
N ASN A 52 1.99 -2.46 10.21
CA ASN A 52 3.31 -2.94 10.59
C ASN A 52 3.99 -3.67 9.42
N SER A 53 5.29 -3.44 9.23
CA SER A 53 6.07 -4.19 8.27
C SER A 53 6.27 -5.65 8.70
N GLN A 54 6.14 -6.59 7.76
CA GLN A 54 6.46 -8.00 7.99
C GLN A 54 7.97 -8.26 7.97
N SER A 55 8.76 -7.34 7.38
CA SER A 55 10.20 -7.54 7.14
C SER A 55 11.10 -6.87 8.19
N GLY A 56 10.53 -6.33 9.27
CA GLY A 56 11.30 -5.65 10.31
C GLY A 56 10.48 -4.57 11.03
N PRO A 57 11.11 -3.83 11.95
CA PRO A 57 10.44 -2.74 12.65
C PRO A 57 10.09 -1.62 11.66
N GLY A 58 8.90 -1.05 11.82
CA GLY A 58 8.45 0.12 11.06
C GLY A 58 7.00 0.04 10.63
N LEU A 59 6.44 1.21 10.35
CA LEU A 59 5.12 1.38 9.78
C LEU A 59 5.24 1.67 8.28
N LEU A 60 4.36 1.07 7.49
CA LEU A 60 4.30 1.21 6.04
C LEU A 60 2.87 1.55 5.62
N PHE A 61 2.73 2.18 4.46
CA PHE A 61 1.44 2.22 3.78
C PHE A 61 1.12 0.86 3.14
N PRO A 62 -0.16 0.45 3.10
CA PRO A 62 -0.56 -0.78 2.45
C PRO A 62 -0.10 -0.82 0.99
N LYS A 63 0.51 -1.95 0.62
CA LYS A 63 1.10 -2.18 -0.69
C LYS A 63 0.84 -3.63 -1.11
N VAL A 64 0.58 -3.84 -2.41
CA VAL A 64 0.27 -5.13 -3.02
C VAL A 64 1.06 -5.33 -4.31
N MET A 65 1.46 -6.58 -4.53
CA MET A 65 2.07 -7.01 -5.77
C MET A 65 1.06 -6.97 -6.91
N PHE A 66 1.48 -6.45 -8.06
CA PHE A 66 0.61 -6.44 -9.24
C PHE A 66 0.74 -7.77 -9.99
N PRO A 67 -0.34 -8.58 -10.09
CA PRO A 67 -0.30 -9.81 -10.86
C PRO A 67 -0.36 -9.50 -12.35
N SER A 68 0.39 -10.28 -13.15
CA SER A 68 0.42 -10.15 -14.61
C SER A 68 -0.94 -10.44 -15.28
N GLU A 69 -1.79 -11.24 -14.65
CA GLU A 69 -3.05 -11.71 -15.24
C GLU A 69 -4.20 -10.68 -15.22
N LEU A 70 -4.11 -9.62 -14.40
CA LEU A 70 -5.24 -8.72 -14.18
C LEU A 70 -5.53 -7.77 -15.36
N GLU A 71 -4.59 -7.61 -16.29
CA GLU A 71 -4.73 -6.69 -17.43
C GLU A 71 -5.69 -7.24 -18.50
N SER A 72 -5.93 -8.56 -18.50
CA SER A 72 -6.87 -9.23 -19.40
C SER A 72 -8.35 -8.97 -19.12
N ARG A 73 -8.69 -8.24 -18.03
CA ARG A 73 -10.08 -8.03 -17.61
C ARG A 73 -10.63 -6.63 -17.90
N ASN A 74 -9.82 -5.72 -18.44
CA ASN A 74 -10.20 -4.31 -18.64
C ASN A 74 -9.93 -3.79 -20.08
N THR A 75 -9.77 -4.68 -21.06
CA THR A 75 -9.85 -4.40 -22.51
C THR A 75 -10.90 -5.30 -23.11
#